data_AF-A0A3L7P312-F1
#
_entry.id   AF-A0A3L7P312-F1
#
_cell.length_a   1.000
_cell.length_b   1.000
_cell.length_c   1.000
_cell.angle_alpha   90.00
_cell.angle_beta   90.00
_cell.angle_gamma   90.00
#
_symmetry.space_group_name_H-M   'P 1'
#
loop_
_entity.id
_entity.type
_entity.pdbx_description
1 polymer ?
#
loop_
_entity_poly.entity_id
_entity_poly.type
_entity_poly.pdbx_seq_one_letter_code
_entity_poly.pdbx_strand_id
1 'polypeptide(L)'
;MGLLDCLKPEAPATEALGRVLPAKEIPTDLASLNSSVAVGLLQKKNPAMAVRLIAGWLSSREALWWGALCQAQLVKVKAQVGRPELLNQVVNWIRDPGDSNREAVGLPGDNSDSSPIGLLAQAVVFTTDNLSPLKDHPVACPPGMTHRMVAVAVLGAAVCWPGKKQADCLNHFIALGLDVADGLHLWKEGALPGHPGLRAGSFSSFGRPIGNIWEDWK
;
A
#
# COMPACT_ATOMS: atom_id res chain seq x y z
N MET A 1 5.19 -8.13 16.84
CA MET A 1 4.21 -8.68 15.88
C MET A 1 4.70 -8.32 14.49
N GLY A 2 5.10 -9.31 13.70
CA GLY A 2 5.79 -9.09 12.42
C GLY A 2 4.87 -8.49 11.36
N LEU A 3 5.50 -7.98 10.30
CA LEU A 3 4.86 -7.58 9.05
C LEU A 3 3.81 -8.64 8.66
N LEU A 4 2.60 -8.21 8.29
CA LEU A 4 1.59 -9.16 7.83
C LEU A 4 2.05 -9.77 6.50
N ASP A 5 2.03 -11.09 6.44
CA ASP A 5 2.33 -11.83 5.22
C ASP A 5 1.31 -11.53 4.12
N CYS A 6 1.75 -11.72 2.87
CA CYS A 6 0.89 -11.59 1.71
C CYS A 6 -0.26 -12.60 1.81
N LEU A 7 -1.48 -12.15 1.50
CA LEU A 7 -2.57 -13.09 1.24
C LEU A 7 -2.31 -13.81 -0.08
N LYS A 8 -2.82 -15.04 -0.19
CA LYS A 8 -2.78 -15.79 -1.45
C LYS A 8 -3.58 -15.05 -2.54
N PRO A 9 -3.25 -15.23 -3.84
CA PRO A 9 -4.03 -14.61 -4.93
C PRO A 9 -5.53 -14.93 -4.85
N GLU A 10 -5.87 -16.13 -4.38
CA GLU A 10 -7.25 -16.64 -4.30
C GLU A 10 -7.95 -16.25 -2.99
N ALA A 11 -7.28 -15.49 -2.11
CA ALA A 11 -7.83 -15.13 -0.81
C ALA A 11 -9.17 -14.39 -0.94
N PRO A 12 -10.15 -14.71 -0.07
CA PRO A 12 -11.44 -14.02 -0.05
C PRO A 12 -11.28 -12.51 0.12
N ALA A 13 -12.09 -11.74 -0.61
CA ALA A 13 -12.07 -10.28 -0.53
C ALA A 13 -12.38 -9.77 0.89
N THR A 14 -13.19 -10.50 1.65
CA THR A 14 -13.52 -10.21 3.04
C THR A 14 -12.33 -10.35 3.99
N GLU A 15 -11.41 -11.29 3.72
CA GLU A 15 -10.19 -11.45 4.50
C GLU A 15 -9.25 -10.26 4.27
N ALA A 16 -9.05 -9.86 3.02
CA ALA A 16 -8.27 -8.68 2.67
C ALA A 16 -8.86 -7.40 3.28
N LEU A 17 -10.18 -7.18 3.14
CA LEU A 17 -10.85 -6.02 3.72
C LEU A 17 -10.84 -6.03 5.25
N GLY A 18 -10.87 -7.20 5.89
CA GLY A 18 -10.78 -7.32 7.35
C GLY A 18 -9.48 -6.78 7.95
N ARG A 19 -8.40 -6.71 7.16
CA ARG A 19 -7.15 -6.06 7.58
C ARG A 19 -7.29 -4.53 7.63
N VAL A 20 -8.20 -3.94 6.84
CA VAL A 20 -8.29 -2.48 6.66
C VAL A 20 -9.56 -1.89 7.30
N LEU A 21 -10.63 -2.66 7.37
CA LEU A 21 -11.95 -2.21 7.82
C LEU A 21 -12.46 -3.01 9.01
N PRO A 22 -13.31 -2.41 9.87
CA PRO A 22 -14.06 -3.17 10.85
C PRO A 22 -15.08 -4.07 10.13
N ALA A 23 -15.36 -5.24 10.70
CA ALA A 23 -16.22 -6.26 10.08
C ALA A 23 -17.59 -5.74 9.62
N LYS A 24 -18.18 -4.79 10.36
CA LYS A 24 -19.47 -4.14 10.05
C LYS A 24 -19.47 -3.30 8.76
N GLU A 25 -18.31 -2.89 8.27
CA GLU A 25 -18.14 -2.06 7.07
C GLU A 25 -17.77 -2.88 5.83
N ILE A 26 -17.58 -4.19 5.98
CA ILE A 26 -17.25 -5.08 4.86
C ILE A 26 -18.54 -5.41 4.09
N PRO A 27 -18.63 -5.07 2.80
CA PRO A 27 -19.82 -5.36 2.00
C PRO A 27 -20.06 -6.88 1.88
N THR A 28 -21.30 -7.30 2.13
CA THR A 28 -21.68 -8.73 2.13
C THR A 28 -21.70 -9.34 0.74
N ASP A 29 -21.87 -8.53 -0.31
CA ASP A 29 -21.83 -8.96 -1.71
C ASP A 29 -20.42 -9.39 -2.17
N LEU A 30 -19.38 -9.10 -1.38
CA LEU A 30 -18.01 -9.52 -1.64
C LEU A 30 -17.64 -10.86 -0.97
N ALA A 31 -18.52 -11.44 -0.14
CA ALA A 31 -18.21 -12.61 0.67
C ALA A 31 -17.83 -13.86 -0.14
N SER A 32 -18.36 -14.00 -1.36
CA SER A 32 -18.10 -15.13 -2.26
C SER A 32 -17.00 -14.84 -3.29
N LEU A 33 -16.42 -13.64 -3.29
CA LEU A 33 -15.47 -13.22 -4.29
C LEU A 33 -14.03 -13.38 -3.79
N ASN A 34 -13.15 -13.84 -4.68
CA ASN A 34 -11.72 -13.67 -4.48
C ASN A 34 -11.35 -12.18 -4.65
N SER A 35 -10.21 -11.81 -4.09
CA SER A 35 -9.77 -10.42 -4.04
C SER A 35 -9.56 -9.80 -5.42
N SER A 36 -8.99 -10.52 -6.39
CA SER A 36 -8.75 -9.97 -7.74
C SER A 36 -10.05 -9.61 -8.48
N VAL A 37 -11.06 -10.50 -8.44
CA VAL A 37 -12.38 -10.23 -9.04
C VAL A 37 -13.10 -9.10 -8.29
N ALA A 38 -13.01 -9.07 -6.97
CA ALA A 38 -13.61 -8.01 -6.15
C ALA A 38 -12.99 -6.63 -6.46
N VAL A 39 -11.68 -6.53 -6.70
CA VAL A 39 -11.04 -5.27 -7.14
C VAL A 39 -11.69 -4.76 -8.43
N GLY A 40 -11.87 -5.62 -9.44
CA GLY A 40 -12.45 -5.22 -10.73
C GLY A 40 -13.90 -4.72 -10.62
N LEU A 41 -14.70 -5.30 -9.72
CA LEU A 41 -16.06 -4.83 -9.43
C LEU A 41 -16.05 -3.51 -8.64
N LEU A 42 -15.21 -3.42 -7.62
CA LEU A 42 -15.09 -2.24 -6.78
C LEU A 42 -14.52 -1.05 -7.53
N GLN A 43 -13.58 -1.25 -8.46
CA GLN A 43 -13.03 -0.17 -9.27
C GLN A 43 -14.14 0.64 -9.98
N LYS A 44 -15.18 -0.05 -10.47
CA LYS A 44 -16.32 0.59 -11.16
C LYS A 44 -17.35 1.19 -10.21
N LYS A 45 -17.63 0.53 -9.08
CA LYS A 45 -18.70 0.91 -8.15
C LYS A 45 -18.24 1.85 -7.04
N ASN A 46 -17.09 1.56 -6.45
CA ASN A 46 -16.50 2.27 -5.32
C ASN A 46 -14.96 2.13 -5.36
N PRO A 47 -14.26 2.95 -6.16
CA PRO A 47 -12.81 2.82 -6.35
C PRO A 47 -12.04 3.05 -5.04
N ALA A 48 -12.58 3.83 -4.11
CA ALA A 48 -11.96 3.99 -2.79
C ALA A 48 -11.94 2.68 -1.98
N MET A 49 -12.99 1.86 -2.11
CA MET A 49 -13.03 0.52 -1.52
C MET A 49 -12.06 -0.43 -2.23
N ALA A 50 -11.88 -0.30 -3.54
CA ALA A 50 -10.87 -1.08 -4.27
C ALA A 50 -9.46 -0.82 -3.75
N VAL A 51 -9.11 0.45 -3.45
CA VAL A 51 -7.83 0.80 -2.82
C VAL A 51 -7.66 0.13 -1.46
N ARG A 52 -8.70 0.13 -0.61
CA ARG A 52 -8.66 -0.54 0.70
C ARG A 52 -8.51 -2.06 0.58
N LEU A 53 -9.23 -2.66 -0.38
CA LEU A 53 -9.12 -4.08 -0.68
C LEU A 53 -7.68 -4.44 -1.09
N ILE A 54 -7.10 -3.71 -2.05
CA ILE A 54 -5.71 -3.91 -2.50
C ILE A 54 -4.76 -3.75 -1.33
N ALA A 55 -4.89 -2.67 -0.56
CA ALA A 55 -4.03 -2.40 0.58
C ALA A 55 -3.97 -3.60 1.52
N GLY A 56 -5.13 -4.15 1.90
CA GLY A 56 -5.23 -5.33 2.78
C GLY A 56 -4.79 -6.65 2.14
N TRP A 57 -4.93 -6.77 0.82
CA TRP A 57 -4.59 -7.98 0.08
C TRP A 57 -3.07 -8.19 -0.04
N LEU A 58 -2.32 -7.09 -0.13
CA LEU A 58 -0.86 -7.05 -0.15
C LEU A 58 -0.27 -7.37 1.23
N SER A 59 0.99 -7.84 1.27
CA SER A 59 1.78 -7.84 2.51
C SER A 59 2.04 -6.40 2.98
N SER A 60 2.46 -6.22 4.24
CA SER A 60 2.83 -4.87 4.73
C SER A 60 3.87 -4.19 3.83
N ARG A 61 4.85 -4.94 3.34
CA ARG A 61 5.95 -4.42 2.51
C ARG A 61 5.48 -4.09 1.10
N GLU A 62 4.69 -4.96 0.48
CA GLU A 62 4.08 -4.72 -0.84
C GLU A 62 3.14 -3.51 -0.80
N ALA A 63 2.32 -3.38 0.25
CA ALA A 63 1.41 -2.25 0.43
C ALA A 63 2.19 -0.92 0.55
N LEU A 64 3.24 -0.89 1.36
CA LEU A 64 4.13 0.26 1.50
C LEU A 64 4.83 0.61 0.18
N TRP A 65 5.28 -0.38 -0.57
CA TRP A 65 5.89 -0.19 -1.87
C TRP A 65 4.92 0.37 -2.91
N TRP A 66 3.72 -0.18 -3.00
CA TRP A 66 2.66 0.36 -3.85
C TRP A 66 2.32 1.80 -3.48
N GLY A 67 2.18 2.10 -2.19
CA GLY A 67 1.99 3.46 -1.70
C GLY A 67 3.12 4.40 -2.13
N ALA A 68 4.38 3.96 -2.00
CA ALA A 68 5.54 4.74 -2.42
C ALA A 68 5.58 5.01 -3.93
N LEU A 69 5.22 4.01 -4.75
CA LEU A 69 5.11 4.19 -6.19
C LEU A 69 4.04 5.23 -6.54
N CYS A 70 2.86 5.19 -5.91
CA CYS A 70 1.81 6.19 -6.10
C CYS A 70 2.30 7.61 -5.74
N GLN A 71 2.99 7.78 -4.60
CA GLN A 71 3.55 9.08 -4.21
C GLN A 71 4.65 9.57 -5.17
N ALA A 72 5.51 8.67 -5.68
CA ALA A 72 6.57 9.01 -6.61
C ALA A 72 6.02 9.63 -7.92
N GLN A 73 4.81 9.22 -8.33
CA GLN A 73 4.14 9.82 -9.49
C GLN A 73 3.77 11.28 -9.23
N LEU A 74 3.28 11.62 -8.04
CA LEU A 74 2.99 12.99 -7.63
C LEU A 74 4.27 13.84 -7.59
N VAL A 75 5.37 13.27 -7.08
CA VAL A 75 6.68 13.95 -7.07
C VAL A 75 7.11 14.31 -8.50
N LYS A 76 6.96 13.37 -9.45
CA LYS A 76 7.31 13.58 -10.87
C LYS A 76 6.54 14.74 -11.50
N VAL A 77 5.25 14.87 -11.18
CA VAL A 77 4.39 15.96 -11.68
C VAL A 77 4.38 17.20 -10.78
N LYS A 78 5.26 17.24 -9.76
CA LYS A 78 5.38 18.35 -8.78
C LYS A 78 4.09 18.68 -8.04
N ALA A 79 3.26 17.67 -7.78
CA ALA A 79 1.99 17.78 -7.06
C ALA A 79 2.00 17.05 -5.71
N GLN A 80 3.18 16.62 -5.25
CA GLN A 80 3.31 15.96 -3.96
C GLN A 80 2.94 16.88 -2.80
N VAL A 81 2.34 16.29 -1.77
CA VAL A 81 2.07 16.96 -0.50
C VAL A 81 2.78 16.18 0.59
N GLY A 82 3.57 16.90 1.40
CA GLY A 82 4.50 16.34 2.38
C GLY A 82 5.96 16.44 1.93
N ARG A 83 6.86 15.98 2.80
CA ARG A 83 8.33 16.07 2.58
C ARG A 83 8.82 14.93 1.68
N PRO A 84 9.34 15.20 0.46
CA PRO A 84 9.86 14.14 -0.43
C PRO A 84 10.99 13.31 0.18
N GLU A 85 11.73 13.86 1.13
CA GLU A 85 12.82 13.17 1.83
C GLU A 85 12.29 11.98 2.64
N LEU A 86 11.08 12.08 3.21
CA LEU A 86 10.43 10.97 3.90
C LEU A 86 10.12 9.81 2.95
N LEU A 87 9.74 10.11 1.71
CA LEU A 87 9.50 9.07 0.70
C LEU A 87 10.78 8.26 0.43
N ASN A 88 11.95 8.91 0.39
CA ASN A 88 13.24 8.22 0.24
C ASN A 88 13.53 7.30 1.43
N GLN A 89 13.26 7.76 2.66
CA GLN A 89 13.44 6.95 3.87
C GLN A 89 12.49 5.74 3.88
N VAL A 90 11.24 5.93 3.47
CA VAL A 90 10.27 4.83 3.28
C VAL A 90 10.80 3.81 2.28
N VAL A 91 11.31 4.25 1.12
CA VAL A 91 11.91 3.36 0.10
C VAL A 91 13.14 2.63 0.64
N ASN A 92 13.98 3.30 1.45
CA ASN A 92 15.13 2.66 2.08
C ASN A 92 14.70 1.55 3.04
N TRP A 93 13.70 1.79 3.89
CA TRP A 93 13.14 0.76 4.75
C TRP A 93 12.52 -0.38 3.93
N ILE A 94 11.81 -0.08 2.84
CA ILE A 94 11.25 -1.11 1.96
C ILE A 94 12.36 -1.98 1.37
N ARG A 95 13.55 -1.45 1.08
CA ARG A 95 14.68 -2.24 0.56
C ARG A 95 15.33 -3.10 1.65
N ASP A 96 15.46 -2.55 2.85
CA ASP A 96 16.09 -3.17 4.00
C ASP A 96 15.25 -2.94 5.28
N PRO A 97 14.26 -3.81 5.57
CA PRO A 97 13.31 -3.60 6.66
C PRO A 97 13.92 -3.99 8.01
N GLY A 98 14.76 -3.09 8.53
CA GLY A 98 15.35 -3.18 9.87
C GLY A 98 14.84 -2.07 10.80
N ASP A 99 14.94 -2.31 12.11
CA ASP A 99 14.55 -1.34 13.14
C ASP A 99 15.28 0.00 12.99
N SER A 100 16.56 -0.02 12.64
CA SER A 100 17.35 1.19 12.37
C SER A 100 16.77 2.03 11.23
N ASN A 101 16.39 1.39 10.11
CA ASN A 101 15.78 2.07 8.97
C ASN A 101 14.35 2.52 9.29
N ARG A 102 13.63 1.83 10.17
CA ARG A 102 12.29 2.23 10.63
C ARG A 102 12.38 3.48 11.49
N GLU A 103 13.27 3.48 12.49
CA GLU A 103 13.49 4.62 13.39
C GLU A 103 14.01 5.85 12.63
N ALA A 104 14.76 5.65 11.55
CA ALA A 104 15.18 6.73 10.66
C ALA A 104 13.98 7.42 9.95
N VAL A 105 12.86 6.71 9.73
CA VAL A 105 11.60 7.30 9.24
C VAL A 105 10.87 8.06 10.35
N GLY A 106 10.94 7.56 11.58
CA GLY A 106 10.44 8.23 12.78
C GLY A 106 10.03 7.26 13.90
N LEU A 107 9.52 7.82 14.99
CA LEU A 107 9.00 7.06 16.14
C LEU A 107 7.48 7.21 16.28
N PRO A 108 6.80 6.25 16.93
CA PRO A 108 5.38 6.37 17.25
C PRO A 108 5.11 7.64 18.07
N GLY A 109 4.18 8.48 17.60
CA GLY A 109 3.80 9.72 18.28
C GLY A 109 4.58 10.99 17.85
N ASP A 110 5.67 10.84 17.10
CA ASP A 110 6.49 12.00 16.68
C ASP A 110 5.90 12.77 15.49
N ASN A 111 5.05 12.12 14.67
CA ASN A 111 4.59 12.67 13.41
C ASN A 111 3.18 13.28 13.51
N SER A 112 3.08 14.60 13.37
CA SER A 112 1.83 15.33 13.12
C SER A 112 1.52 15.48 11.62
N ASP A 113 2.42 15.02 10.74
CA ASP A 113 2.28 15.16 9.29
C ASP A 113 1.19 14.23 8.75
N SER A 114 0.04 14.83 8.47
CA SER A 114 -1.14 14.18 7.90
C SER A 114 -1.19 14.22 6.37
N SER A 115 -0.09 14.65 5.71
CA SER A 115 0.03 14.60 4.26
C SER A 115 0.05 13.16 3.74
N PRO A 116 -0.23 12.91 2.45
CA PRO A 116 -0.12 11.58 1.87
C PRO A 116 1.26 10.92 2.08
N ILE A 117 2.36 11.68 1.97
CA ILE A 117 3.70 11.15 2.26
C ILE A 117 3.89 10.92 3.77
N GLY A 118 3.41 11.83 4.62
CA GLY A 118 3.48 11.70 6.08
C GLY A 118 2.74 10.46 6.59
N LEU A 119 1.54 10.20 6.05
CA LEU A 119 0.76 8.99 6.35
C LEU A 119 1.47 7.71 5.90
N LEU A 120 2.16 7.74 4.77
CA LEU A 120 2.96 6.60 4.31
C LEU A 120 4.17 6.37 5.22
N ALA A 121 4.84 7.44 5.69
CA ALA A 121 5.91 7.35 6.67
C ALA A 121 5.41 6.78 8.01
N GLN A 122 4.26 7.24 8.49
CA GLN A 122 3.60 6.68 9.69
C GLN A 122 3.28 5.19 9.51
N ALA A 123 2.88 4.76 8.31
CA ALA A 123 2.64 3.34 8.02
C ALA A 123 3.89 2.47 8.25
N VAL A 124 5.09 2.99 7.94
CA VAL A 124 6.38 2.34 8.25
C VAL A 124 6.63 2.32 9.75
N VAL A 125 6.42 3.43 10.45
CA VAL A 125 6.58 3.51 11.91
C VAL A 125 5.70 2.48 12.62
N PHE A 126 4.46 2.28 12.15
CA PHE A 126 3.53 1.29 12.68
C PHE A 126 3.86 -0.17 12.34
N THR A 127 4.99 -0.45 11.68
CA THR A 127 5.50 -1.82 11.54
C THR A 127 6.22 -2.31 12.79
N THR A 128 6.41 -1.44 13.79
CA THR A 128 6.93 -1.80 15.12
C THR A 128 6.00 -2.76 15.86
N ASP A 129 6.59 -3.56 16.75
CA ASP A 129 5.86 -4.40 17.69
C ASP A 129 5.47 -3.68 18.98
N ASN A 130 6.06 -2.51 19.23
CA ASN A 130 5.79 -1.67 20.40
C ASN A 130 5.57 -0.20 20.01
N LEU A 131 4.38 0.33 20.33
CA LEU A 131 4.02 1.73 20.18
C LEU A 131 4.40 2.60 21.40
N SER A 132 4.73 1.97 22.52
CA SER A 132 5.16 2.67 23.72
C SER A 132 6.63 3.07 23.58
N PRO A 133 6.99 4.31 23.97
CA PRO A 133 8.40 4.69 24.09
C PRO A 133 9.09 3.95 25.24
N LEU A 134 8.33 3.39 26.18
CA LEU A 134 8.84 2.63 27.32
C LEU A 134 8.91 1.15 26.95
N LYS A 135 10.13 0.59 26.93
CA LYS A 135 10.36 -0.84 26.64
C LYS A 135 9.69 -1.76 27.64
N ASP A 136 9.59 -1.35 28.90
CA ASP A 136 9.01 -2.15 29.99
C ASP A 136 7.48 -2.17 29.99
N HIS A 137 6.84 -1.30 29.20
CA HIS A 137 5.39 -1.22 29.07
C HIS A 137 4.98 -1.28 27.60
N PRO A 138 5.16 -2.44 26.94
CA PRO A 138 4.91 -2.54 25.52
C PRO A 138 3.42 -2.39 25.18
N VAL A 139 3.13 -1.58 24.18
CA VAL A 139 1.79 -1.42 23.60
C VAL A 139 1.80 -2.00 22.20
N ALA A 140 1.09 -3.10 21.99
CA ALA A 140 1.04 -3.75 20.69
C ALA A 140 0.39 -2.83 19.64
N CYS A 141 0.98 -2.79 18.44
CA CYS A 141 0.36 -2.12 17.31
C CYS A 141 -0.91 -2.89 16.87
N PRO A 142 -2.05 -2.21 16.67
CA PRO A 142 -3.25 -2.86 16.14
C PRO A 142 -2.98 -3.53 14.78
N PRO A 143 -3.48 -4.75 14.54
CA PRO A 143 -3.26 -5.45 13.28
C PRO A 143 -3.85 -4.66 12.10
N GLY A 144 -3.11 -4.63 10.99
CA GLY A 144 -3.53 -3.95 9.76
C GLY A 144 -3.41 -2.42 9.79
N MET A 145 -2.81 -1.83 10.84
CA MET A 145 -2.63 -0.38 10.93
C MET A 145 -1.80 0.18 9.75
N THR A 146 -0.70 -0.49 9.38
CA THR A 146 0.10 -0.16 8.18
C THR A 146 -0.78 -0.13 6.92
N HIS A 147 -1.59 -1.16 6.69
CA HIS A 147 -2.47 -1.27 5.51
C HIS A 147 -3.51 -0.16 5.47
N ARG A 148 -4.06 0.22 6.63
CA ARG A 148 -4.99 1.37 6.75
C ARG A 148 -4.32 2.69 6.38
N MET A 149 -3.12 2.93 6.90
CA MET A 149 -2.37 4.14 6.61
C MET A 149 -1.98 4.23 5.14
N VAL A 150 -1.52 3.12 4.54
CA VAL A 150 -1.26 3.03 3.10
C VAL A 150 -2.51 3.36 2.28
N ALA A 151 -3.66 2.77 2.62
CA ALA A 151 -4.90 3.03 1.89
C ALA A 151 -5.28 4.52 1.92
N VAL A 152 -5.20 5.16 3.09
CA VAL A 152 -5.49 6.59 3.22
C VAL A 152 -4.45 7.44 2.48
N ALA A 153 -3.16 7.08 2.53
CA ALA A 153 -2.09 7.76 1.80
C ALA A 153 -2.30 7.71 0.28
N VAL A 154 -2.70 6.56 -0.27
CA VAL A 154 -2.99 6.40 -1.72
C VAL A 154 -4.22 7.22 -2.13
N LEU A 155 -5.29 7.18 -1.33
CA LEU A 155 -6.48 8.01 -1.59
C LEU A 155 -6.15 9.50 -1.53
N GLY A 156 -5.38 9.92 -0.53
CA GLY A 156 -4.91 11.30 -0.40
C GLY A 156 -4.07 11.75 -1.60
N ALA A 157 -3.17 10.88 -2.09
CA ALA A 157 -2.39 11.16 -3.29
C ALA A 157 -3.29 11.35 -4.53
N ALA A 158 -4.31 10.53 -4.71
CA ALA A 158 -5.20 10.66 -5.86
C ALA A 158 -5.98 11.99 -5.82
N VAL A 159 -6.36 12.46 -4.63
CA VAL A 159 -7.00 13.77 -4.44
C VAL A 159 -6.04 14.93 -4.75
N CYS A 160 -4.76 14.78 -4.42
CA CYS A 160 -3.73 15.77 -4.72
C CYS A 160 -3.32 15.83 -6.20
N TRP A 161 -3.83 14.92 -7.05
CA TRP A 161 -3.50 14.94 -8.47
C TRP A 161 -3.95 16.24 -9.14
N PRO A 162 -3.10 16.89 -9.96
CA PRO A 162 -3.41 18.19 -10.55
C PRO A 162 -4.51 18.09 -11.61
N GLY A 163 -5.39 19.10 -11.63
CA GLY A 163 -6.45 19.24 -12.62
C GLY A 163 -7.66 18.35 -12.37
N LYS A 164 -8.44 18.06 -13.43
CA LYS A 164 -9.72 17.33 -13.34
C LYS A 164 -9.59 15.80 -13.44
N LYS A 165 -8.36 15.27 -13.53
CA LYS A 165 -8.08 13.84 -13.80
C LYS A 165 -7.88 12.99 -12.52
N GLN A 166 -8.43 13.41 -11.38
CA GLN A 166 -8.28 12.68 -10.11
C GLN A 166 -8.85 11.25 -10.17
N ALA A 167 -9.98 11.06 -10.86
CA ALA A 167 -10.57 9.74 -11.07
C ALA A 167 -9.69 8.82 -11.92
N ASP A 168 -9.08 9.36 -12.98
CA ASP A 168 -8.14 8.62 -13.84
C ASP A 168 -6.88 8.25 -13.06
N CYS A 169 -6.36 9.17 -12.24
CA CYS A 169 -5.25 8.90 -11.34
C CYS A 169 -5.57 7.78 -10.34
N LEU A 170 -6.76 7.79 -9.74
CA LEU A 170 -7.15 6.75 -8.80
C LEU A 170 -7.27 5.37 -9.50
N ASN A 171 -7.82 5.35 -10.71
CA ASN A 171 -7.88 4.12 -11.52
C ASN A 171 -6.49 3.61 -11.88
N HIS A 172 -5.56 4.51 -12.17
CA HIS A 172 -4.17 4.15 -12.40
C HIS A 172 -3.51 3.59 -11.14
N PHE A 173 -3.71 4.19 -9.97
CA PHE A 173 -3.19 3.65 -8.72
C PHE A 173 -3.76 2.26 -8.38
N ILE A 174 -5.03 2.01 -8.71
CA ILE A 174 -5.65 0.68 -8.58
C ILE A 174 -4.96 -0.32 -9.51
N ALA A 175 -4.73 0.04 -10.78
CA ALA A 175 -4.01 -0.81 -11.73
C ALA A 175 -2.58 -1.11 -11.25
N LEU A 176 -1.87 -0.10 -10.78
CA LEU A 176 -0.52 -0.26 -10.22
C LEU A 176 -0.49 -1.19 -9.01
N GLY A 177 -1.52 -1.15 -8.16
CA GLY A 177 -1.64 -2.05 -7.02
C GLY A 177 -1.87 -3.50 -7.41
N LEU A 178 -2.63 -3.73 -8.49
CA LEU A 178 -2.76 -5.06 -9.11
C LEU A 178 -1.42 -5.53 -9.70
N ASP A 179 -0.69 -4.66 -10.40
CA ASP A 179 0.62 -5.00 -10.95
C ASP A 179 1.64 -5.36 -9.83
N VAL A 180 1.59 -4.68 -8.68
CA VAL A 180 2.41 -5.04 -7.50
C VAL A 180 1.98 -6.40 -6.95
N ALA A 181 0.67 -6.66 -6.85
CA ALA A 181 0.15 -7.95 -6.42
C ALA A 181 0.54 -9.09 -7.39
N ASP A 182 0.71 -8.75 -8.67
CA ASP A 182 1.18 -9.63 -9.75
C ASP A 182 2.71 -9.66 -9.86
N GLY A 183 3.44 -9.04 -8.94
CA GLY A 183 4.91 -9.09 -8.87
C GLY A 183 5.62 -8.41 -10.04
N LEU A 184 4.95 -7.51 -10.78
CA LEU A 184 5.51 -6.83 -11.96
C LEU A 184 6.41 -5.66 -11.58
N HIS A 185 6.17 -5.02 -10.44
CA HIS A 185 6.97 -3.89 -9.94
C HIS A 185 7.66 -4.26 -8.63
N LEU A 186 8.70 -5.09 -8.68
CA LEU A 186 9.46 -5.45 -7.48
C LEU A 186 10.47 -4.35 -7.12
N TRP A 187 10.72 -4.16 -5.83
CA TRP A 187 11.72 -3.20 -5.32
C TRP A 187 13.18 -3.64 -5.57
N LYS A 188 13.39 -4.88 -6.06
CA LYS A 188 14.69 -5.44 -6.46
C LYS A 188 14.49 -6.57 -7.49
N GLU A 189 15.38 -6.67 -8.47
CA GLU A 189 15.44 -7.83 -9.38
C GLU A 189 15.68 -9.13 -8.61
N GLY A 190 14.94 -10.20 -8.97
CA GLY A 190 15.07 -11.49 -8.31
C GLY A 190 14.54 -11.52 -6.86
N ALA A 191 13.66 -10.60 -6.48
CA ALA A 191 13.11 -10.53 -5.12
C ALA A 191 12.26 -11.76 -4.72
N LEU A 192 11.74 -12.53 -5.67
CA LEU A 192 10.80 -13.64 -5.45
C LEU A 192 11.32 -14.82 -4.60
N PRO A 193 12.58 -15.31 -4.69
CA PRO A 193 12.99 -16.49 -3.93
C PRO A 193 13.44 -16.24 -2.49
N GLY A 194 13.44 -15.00 -1.98
CA GLY A 194 14.16 -14.69 -0.73
C GLY A 194 13.56 -13.60 0.17
N HIS A 195 12.39 -13.04 -0.15
CA HIS A 195 11.80 -11.98 0.66
C HIS A 195 10.47 -12.41 1.29
N PRO A 196 10.37 -12.43 2.64
CA PRO A 196 9.12 -12.66 3.35
C PRO A 196 8.04 -11.69 2.87
N GLY A 197 6.83 -12.22 2.61
CA GLY A 197 5.68 -11.43 2.19
C GLY A 197 5.57 -11.14 0.69
N LEU A 198 6.32 -11.81 -0.19
CA LEU A 198 6.06 -11.80 -1.64
C LEU A 198 5.26 -13.04 -2.07
N ARG A 199 4.33 -12.85 -3.00
CA ARG A 199 3.55 -13.97 -3.56
C ARG A 199 4.40 -14.85 -4.47
N ALA A 200 4.46 -16.14 -4.16
CA ALA A 200 4.97 -17.14 -5.09
C ALA A 200 3.95 -17.36 -6.23
N GLY A 201 4.39 -17.25 -7.49
CA GLY A 201 3.60 -17.68 -8.64
C GLY A 201 2.79 -16.60 -9.37
N SER A 202 3.11 -15.31 -9.21
CA SER A 202 2.37 -14.21 -9.87
C SER A 202 2.55 -14.09 -11.40
N PHE A 203 3.11 -15.10 -12.06
CA PHE A 203 3.51 -15.04 -13.47
C PHE A 203 2.39 -15.16 -14.50
N SER A 204 1.11 -15.06 -14.11
CA SER A 204 0.03 -15.32 -15.06
C SER A 204 -1.29 -14.66 -14.67
N SER A 205 -1.48 -13.39 -15.04
CA SER A 205 -2.81 -12.95 -15.46
C SER A 205 -2.75 -11.86 -16.54
N PHE A 206 -3.03 -12.29 -17.77
CA PHE A 206 -3.46 -11.52 -18.95
C PHE A 206 -2.62 -10.31 -19.41
N GLY A 207 -1.81 -10.53 -20.45
CA GLY A 207 -1.86 -9.82 -21.74
C GLY A 207 -1.93 -8.29 -21.80
N ARG A 208 -1.71 -7.57 -20.69
CA ARG A 208 -1.60 -6.12 -20.68
C ARG A 208 -0.16 -5.74 -20.97
N PRO A 209 0.07 -4.77 -21.86
CA PRO A 209 1.42 -4.28 -22.08
C PRO A 209 2.00 -3.82 -20.74
N ILE A 210 3.24 -4.19 -20.47
CA ILE A 210 4.13 -3.65 -19.42
C ILE A 210 4.48 -2.18 -19.74
N GLY A 211 3.61 -1.50 -20.49
CA GLY A 211 3.77 -0.12 -20.91
C GLY A 211 3.59 0.73 -19.68
N ASN A 212 4.70 1.30 -19.23
CA ASN A 212 4.71 2.53 -18.47
C ASN A 212 3.74 3.52 -19.15
N ILE A 213 2.50 3.64 -18.68
CA ILE A 213 1.44 4.48 -19.28
C ILE A 213 1.80 5.99 -19.37
N TRP A 214 3.00 6.37 -18.92
CA TRP A 214 3.62 7.67 -19.05
C TRP A 214 3.95 8.06 -20.48
N GLU A 215 4.05 7.12 -21.42
CA GLU A 215 4.39 7.44 -22.81
C GLU A 215 3.25 8.19 -23.54
N ASP A 216 2.01 8.05 -23.08
CA ASP A 216 0.82 8.61 -23.75
C ASP A 216 0.26 9.89 -23.09
N TRP A 217 0.87 10.38 -22.01
CA TRP A 217 0.31 11.49 -21.21
C TRP A 217 1.05 12.83 -21.43
N LYS A 218 1.27 13.19 -22.71
CA LYS A 218 1.69 14.54 -23.12
C LYS A 218 0.53 15.53 -23.10
#